data_AF-A0A6F8XU89-F1
#
_entry.id   AF-A0A6F8XU89-F1
#
_cell.length_a   1.000
_cell.length_b   1.000
_cell.length_c   1.000
_cell.angle_alpha   90.00
_cell.angle_beta   90.00
_cell.angle_gamma   90.00
#
_symmetry.space_group_name_H-M   'P 1'
#
loop_
_entity.id
_entity.type
_entity.pdbx_description
1 polymer ?
#
loop_
_entity_poly.entity_id
_entity_poly.type
_entity_poly.pdbx_seq_one_letter_code
_entity_poly.pdbx_strand_id
1 'polypeptide(L)'
;MLYASRTRQPERDRILAAARAGHDFDQQRARIARVVEYEVTNRGEPDQTEPIRLLSTILDPVQAPAHTLAAAYHERWEHETGNGQLKTHLRGPGRILRSRSPDMVIQEIYGYLLTHHAISALICRAATEADIDPDQVKFLRTVRIVRRRITDPAAFSP
;
A
#
# COMPACT_ATOMS: atom_id res chain seq x y z
N MET A 1 -22.65 7.87 -1.34
CA MET A 1 -22.65 7.88 -2.83
C MET A 1 -21.50 8.74 -3.30
N LEU A 2 -20.66 8.21 -4.19
CA LEU A 2 -19.53 8.92 -4.80
C LEU A 2 -19.95 9.39 -6.19
N TYR A 3 -19.55 10.59 -6.59
CA TYR A 3 -19.92 11.19 -7.88
C TYR A 3 -18.67 11.47 -8.71
N ALA A 4 -18.79 11.35 -10.03
CA ALA A 4 -17.75 11.82 -10.94
C ALA A 4 -17.54 13.33 -10.78
N SER A 5 -16.31 13.80 -11.04
CA SER A 5 -15.87 15.18 -10.78
C SER A 5 -16.64 16.27 -11.55
N ARG A 6 -17.45 15.91 -12.55
CA ARG A 6 -18.23 16.84 -13.39
C ARG A 6 -19.74 16.68 -13.27
N THR A 7 -20.25 15.88 -12.32
CA THR A 7 -21.69 15.69 -12.13
C THR A 7 -22.30 16.93 -11.47
N ARG A 8 -23.24 17.62 -12.14
CA ARG A 8 -23.86 18.86 -11.66
C ARG A 8 -24.85 18.58 -10.52
N GLN A 9 -25.07 19.54 -9.63
CA GLN A 9 -25.93 19.35 -8.44
C GLN A 9 -27.35 18.81 -8.75
N PRO A 10 -28.12 19.36 -9.71
CA PRO A 10 -29.45 18.84 -10.02
C PRO A 10 -29.44 17.38 -10.50
N GLU A 11 -28.32 16.98 -11.12
CA GLU A 11 -28.12 15.63 -11.60
C GLU A 11 -27.74 14.68 -10.47
N ARG A 12 -26.89 15.14 -9.53
CA ARG A 12 -26.57 14.38 -8.31
C ARG A 12 -27.84 14.08 -7.52
N ASP A 13 -28.73 15.06 -7.39
CA ASP A 13 -30.00 14.90 -6.66
C ASP A 13 -30.91 13.87 -7.34
N ARG A 14 -31.01 13.89 -8.68
CA ARG A 14 -31.74 12.88 -9.46
C ARG A 14 -31.16 11.48 -9.28
N ILE A 15 -29.83 11.35 -9.38
CA ILE A 15 -29.13 10.06 -9.22
C ILE A 15 -29.32 9.53 -7.79
N LEU A 16 -29.22 10.40 -6.79
CA LEU A 16 -29.43 10.04 -5.39
C LEU A 16 -30.88 9.57 -5.14
N ALA A 17 -31.86 10.27 -5.73
CA ALA A 17 -33.27 9.88 -5.65
C ALA A 17 -33.52 8.52 -6.31
N ALA A 18 -32.96 8.29 -7.51
CA ALA A 18 -33.05 7.01 -8.21
C ALA A 18 -32.44 5.87 -7.36
N ALA A 19 -31.24 6.08 -6.83
CA ALA A 19 -30.58 5.08 -5.98
C ALA A 19 -31.36 4.77 -4.70
N ARG A 20 -31.96 5.78 -4.05
CA ARG A 20 -32.81 5.59 -2.85
C ARG A 20 -34.10 4.83 -3.16
N ALA A 21 -34.64 5.00 -4.37
CA ALA A 21 -35.82 4.28 -4.84
C ALA A 21 -35.49 2.84 -5.31
N GLY A 22 -34.21 2.44 -5.30
CA GLY A 22 -33.77 1.15 -5.84
C GLY A 22 -33.81 1.07 -7.37
N HIS A 23 -33.86 2.22 -8.06
CA HIS A 23 -33.78 2.28 -9.51
C HIS A 23 -32.33 2.31 -9.98
N ASP A 24 -32.11 1.80 -11.19
CA ASP A 24 -30.82 1.91 -11.86
C ASP A 24 -30.43 3.37 -12.12
N PHE A 25 -29.13 3.62 -12.06
CA PHE A 25 -28.51 4.89 -12.38
C PHE A 25 -27.18 4.66 -13.10
N ASP A 26 -26.70 5.67 -13.82
CA ASP A 26 -25.44 5.59 -14.55
C ASP A 26 -24.24 5.45 -13.60
N GLN A 27 -23.65 4.25 -13.59
CA GLN A 27 -22.50 3.92 -12.75
C GLN A 27 -21.19 4.64 -13.15
N GLN A 28 -21.14 5.24 -14.35
CA GLN A 28 -20.02 6.09 -14.76
C GLN A 28 -20.10 7.48 -14.10
N ARG A 29 -21.31 7.92 -13.74
CA ARG A 29 -21.55 9.24 -13.12
C ARG A 29 -21.61 9.20 -11.61
N ALA A 30 -22.01 8.08 -11.04
CA ALA A 30 -21.98 7.87 -9.60
C ALA A 30 -21.75 6.40 -9.25
N ARG A 31 -21.19 6.15 -8.07
CA ARG A 31 -21.12 4.80 -7.48
C ARG A 31 -21.67 4.80 -6.06
N ILE A 32 -22.40 3.74 -5.72
CA ILE A 32 -22.73 3.46 -4.32
C ILE A 32 -21.46 2.94 -3.66
N ALA A 33 -21.21 3.45 -2.47
CA ALA A 33 -20.14 3.02 -1.60
C ALA A 33 -20.67 2.99 -0.18
N ARG A 34 -20.18 2.02 0.59
CA ARG A 34 -20.39 1.91 2.03
C ARG A 34 -19.29 2.65 2.77
N VAL A 35 -19.66 3.37 3.82
CA VAL A 35 -18.72 4.00 4.74
C VAL A 35 -18.57 3.09 5.95
N VAL A 36 -17.33 2.82 6.35
CA VAL A 36 -16.98 2.18 7.61
C VAL A 36 -16.19 3.19 8.43
N GLU A 37 -16.62 3.43 9.66
CA GLU A 37 -15.93 4.31 10.61
C GLU A 37 -15.33 3.46 11.73
N TYR A 38 -14.06 3.72 12.07
CA TYR A 38 -13.39 3.04 13.17
C TYR A 38 -12.30 3.93 13.80
N GLU A 39 -11.94 3.62 15.04
CA GLU A 39 -10.92 4.31 15.80
C GLU A 39 -9.74 3.36 16.06
N VAL A 40 -8.53 3.91 16.13
CA VAL A 40 -7.32 3.16 16.46
C VAL A 40 -6.86 3.63 17.83
N THR A 41 -7.22 2.86 18.87
CA THR A 41 -7.01 3.24 20.28
C THR A 41 -5.53 3.30 20.71
N ASN A 42 -4.62 2.77 19.90
CA ASN A 42 -3.18 2.70 20.22
C ASN A 42 -2.34 3.72 19.42
N ARG A 43 -2.95 4.74 18.80
CA ARG A 43 -2.24 5.78 18.04
C ARG A 43 -1.96 7.00 18.92
N GLY A 44 -0.86 6.97 19.69
CA GLY A 44 -0.39 8.15 20.43
C GLY A 44 -1.30 8.56 21.61
N GLU A 45 -1.26 9.84 21.99
CA GLU A 45 -2.05 10.35 23.13
C GLU A 45 -3.57 10.26 22.87
N PRO A 46 -4.37 9.84 23.87
CA PRO A 46 -5.78 9.49 23.70
C PRO A 46 -6.68 10.62 23.18
N ASP A 47 -6.28 11.88 23.35
CA ASP A 47 -7.07 13.07 22.96
C ASP A 47 -6.93 13.49 21.48
N GLN A 48 -6.18 12.76 20.65
CA GLN A 48 -5.93 13.13 19.24
C GLN A 48 -6.52 12.15 18.21
N THR A 49 -7.34 11.20 18.63
CA THR A 49 -7.81 10.14 17.73
C THR A 49 -9.05 10.57 16.95
N GLU A 50 -8.87 11.20 15.78
CA GLU A 50 -9.96 11.40 14.83
C GLU A 50 -10.44 10.05 14.24
N PRO A 51 -11.76 9.84 14.09
CA PRO A 51 -12.29 8.60 13.53
C PRO A 51 -11.86 8.44 12.06
N ILE A 52 -11.36 7.25 11.72
CA ILE A 52 -10.95 6.92 10.36
C ILE A 52 -12.19 6.49 9.57
N ARG A 53 -12.40 7.13 8.42
CA ARG A 53 -13.47 6.81 7.48
C ARG A 53 -12.93 6.05 6.27
N LEU A 54 -13.35 4.81 6.11
CA LEU A 54 -13.04 3.96 4.97
C LEU A 54 -14.23 3.87 4.02
N LEU A 55 -13.99 4.08 2.73
CA LEU A 55 -14.98 3.86 1.67
C LEU A 55 -14.73 2.51 1.01
N SER A 56 -15.78 1.69 0.90
CA SER A 56 -15.74 0.39 0.20
C SER A 56 -16.87 0.26 -0.81
N THR A 57 -16.59 -0.36 -1.95
CA THR A 57 -17.62 -0.76 -2.92
C THR A 57 -18.29 -2.10 -2.58
N ILE A 58 -17.80 -2.81 -1.56
CA ILE A 58 -18.46 -4.01 -1.03
C ILE A 58 -19.58 -3.55 -0.10
N LEU A 59 -20.82 -3.65 -0.59
CA LEU A 59 -22.00 -3.08 0.09
C LEU A 59 -22.53 -3.99 1.19
N ASP A 60 -22.35 -5.32 1.05
CA ASP A 60 -22.84 -6.32 1.99
C ASP A 60 -21.92 -6.41 3.23
N PRO A 61 -22.43 -6.12 4.45
CA PRO A 61 -21.66 -6.21 5.68
C PRO A 61 -21.27 -7.63 6.08
N VAL A 62 -21.97 -8.66 5.59
CA VAL A 62 -21.60 -10.06 5.84
C VAL A 62 -20.40 -10.45 4.99
N GLN A 63 -20.33 -10.01 3.74
CA GLN A 63 -19.19 -10.27 2.85
C GLN A 63 -17.93 -9.50 3.23
N ALA A 64 -18.09 -8.28 3.75
CA ALA A 64 -16.98 -7.46 4.23
C ALA A 64 -17.30 -6.84 5.60
N PRO A 65 -17.03 -7.55 6.71
CA PRO A 65 -17.21 -7.02 8.04
C PRO A 65 -16.33 -5.78 8.29
N ALA A 66 -16.81 -4.86 9.14
CA ALA A 66 -16.11 -3.59 9.41
C ALA A 66 -14.69 -3.79 9.95
N HIS A 67 -14.51 -4.74 10.88
CA HIS A 67 -13.20 -5.03 11.48
C HIS A 67 -12.21 -5.61 10.46
N THR A 68 -12.67 -6.47 9.55
CA THR A 68 -11.84 -7.02 8.47
C THR A 68 -11.39 -5.94 7.51
N LEU A 69 -12.30 -5.03 7.13
CA LEU A 69 -11.97 -3.88 6.29
C LEU A 69 -10.99 -2.92 6.97
N ALA A 70 -11.15 -2.69 8.28
CA ALA A 70 -10.22 -1.88 9.07
C ALA A 70 -8.82 -2.52 9.13
N ALA A 71 -8.74 -3.83 9.40
CA ALA A 71 -7.49 -4.58 9.43
C ALA A 71 -6.79 -4.60 8.05
N ALA A 72 -7.51 -4.90 6.97
CA ALA A 72 -6.96 -4.87 5.62
C ALA A 72 -6.50 -3.46 5.21
N TYR A 73 -7.22 -2.41 5.63
CA TYR A 73 -6.78 -1.03 5.39
C TYR A 73 -5.54 -0.66 6.23
N HIS A 74 -5.41 -1.23 7.42
CA HIS A 74 -4.19 -1.10 8.22
C HIS A 74 -3.01 -1.81 7.54
N GLU A 75 -3.18 -3.04 7.06
CA GLU A 75 -2.16 -3.75 6.26
C GLU A 75 -1.79 -2.98 4.98
N ARG A 76 -2.72 -2.25 4.37
CA ARG A 76 -2.40 -1.35 3.25
C ARG A 76 -1.36 -0.28 3.62
N TRP A 77 -1.30 0.14 4.88
CA TRP A 77 -0.25 1.06 5.35
C TRP A 77 1.14 0.45 5.17
N GLU A 78 1.29 -0.88 5.24
CA GLU A 78 2.57 -1.54 4.93
C GLU A 78 3.05 -1.28 3.50
N HIS A 79 2.17 -0.90 2.58
CA HIS A 79 2.59 -0.42 1.28
C HIS A 79 3.43 0.87 1.37
N GLU A 80 3.11 1.78 2.30
CA GLU A 80 3.93 2.96 2.58
C GLU A 80 5.28 2.56 3.18
N THR A 81 5.31 1.53 4.04
CA THR A 81 6.55 0.91 4.53
C THR A 81 7.38 0.39 3.35
N GLY A 82 6.78 -0.33 2.40
CA GLY A 82 7.43 -0.82 1.18
C GLY A 82 8.00 0.31 0.31
N ASN A 83 7.26 1.41 0.16
CA ASN A 83 7.76 2.61 -0.52
C ASN A 83 8.98 3.21 0.20
N GLY A 84 8.98 3.25 1.53
CA GLY A 84 10.12 3.66 2.35
C GLY A 84 11.32 2.72 2.19
N GLN A 85 11.09 1.40 2.19
CA GLN A 85 12.12 0.40 1.94
C GLN A 85 12.79 0.61 0.58
N LEU A 86 12.02 0.84 -0.48
CA LEU A 86 12.54 1.10 -1.82
C LEU A 86 13.33 2.42 -1.89
N LYS A 87 12.71 3.52 -1.46
CA LYS A 87 13.23 4.88 -1.66
C LYS A 87 14.35 5.24 -0.69
N THR A 88 14.26 4.78 0.55
CA THR A 88 15.15 5.22 1.64
C THR A 88 16.20 4.17 1.98
N HIS A 89 15.84 2.89 2.02
CA HIS A 89 16.74 1.83 2.47
C HIS A 89 17.51 1.16 1.32
N LEU A 90 16.82 0.84 0.22
CA LEU A 90 17.42 0.16 -0.91
C LEU A 90 18.19 1.12 -1.82
N ARG A 91 17.53 2.18 -2.32
CA ARG A 91 18.19 3.24 -3.11
C ARG A 91 19.18 4.05 -2.26
N GLY A 92 18.82 4.31 -1.00
CA GLY A 92 19.55 5.19 -0.10
C GLY A 92 19.03 6.64 -0.15
N PRO A 93 19.17 7.39 0.96
CA PRO A 93 18.69 8.76 1.05
C PRO A 93 19.39 9.66 0.01
N GLY A 94 18.63 10.57 -0.61
CA GLY A 94 19.16 11.61 -1.51
C GLY A 94 19.74 11.13 -2.85
N ARG A 95 19.77 9.81 -3.15
CA ARG A 95 20.22 9.35 -4.47
C ARG A 95 19.18 9.62 -5.55
N ILE A 96 19.59 10.32 -6.60
CA ILE A 96 18.85 10.49 -7.85
C ILE A 96 19.14 9.30 -8.76
N LEU A 97 18.18 8.93 -9.61
CA LEU A 97 18.38 7.92 -10.66
C LEU A 97 19.49 8.38 -11.61
N ARG A 98 20.35 7.46 -12.04
CA ARG A 98 21.56 7.78 -12.81
C ARG A 98 21.27 7.94 -14.30
N SER A 99 20.22 7.27 -14.76
CA SER A 99 19.84 7.22 -16.17
C SER A 99 19.34 8.57 -16.68
N ARG A 100 19.71 8.92 -17.92
CA ARG A 100 19.37 10.20 -18.57
C ARG A 100 18.36 10.10 -19.72
N SER A 101 17.86 8.89 -20.01
CA SER A 101 16.77 8.67 -20.97
C SER A 101 15.53 8.12 -20.24
N PRO A 102 14.29 8.45 -20.67
CA PRO A 102 13.07 7.94 -20.06
C PRO A 102 13.02 6.41 -19.97
N ASP A 103 13.40 5.72 -21.04
CA ASP A 103 13.36 4.25 -21.08
C ASP A 103 14.35 3.63 -20.08
N MET A 104 15.56 4.19 -19.99
CA MET A 104 16.57 3.74 -19.03
C MET A 104 16.19 4.07 -17.58
N VAL A 105 15.49 5.18 -17.35
CA VAL A 105 14.92 5.50 -16.03
C VAL A 105 13.89 4.45 -15.63
N ILE A 106 13.00 4.05 -16.54
CA ILE A 106 12.02 2.99 -16.30
C ILE A 106 12.73 1.68 -15.96
N GLN A 107 13.77 1.31 -16.71
CA GLN A 107 14.58 0.12 -16.44
C GLN A 107 15.24 0.18 -15.05
N GLU A 108 15.80 1.33 -14.66
CA GLU A 108 16.41 1.52 -13.34
C GLU A 108 15.37 1.36 -12.21
N ILE A 109 14.15 1.87 -12.40
CA ILE A 109 13.03 1.68 -11.46
C ILE A 109 12.69 0.18 -11.35
N TYR A 110 12.58 -0.54 -12.47
CA TYR A 110 12.35 -1.98 -12.44
C TYR A 110 13.47 -2.74 -11.72
N GLY A 111 14.73 -2.32 -11.88
CA GLY A 111 15.86 -2.87 -11.14
C GLY A 111 15.68 -2.75 -9.62
N TYR A 112 15.24 -1.59 -9.14
CA TYR A 112 14.93 -1.41 -7.72
C TYR A 112 13.74 -2.26 -7.26
N LEU A 113 12.66 -2.33 -8.06
CA LEU A 113 11.48 -3.13 -7.73
C LEU A 113 11.79 -4.62 -7.66
N LEU A 114 12.54 -5.15 -8.62
CA LEU A 114 12.98 -6.55 -8.64
C LEU A 114 13.90 -6.86 -7.46
N THR A 115 14.82 -5.95 -7.14
CA THR A 115 15.73 -6.13 -5.99
C THR A 115 14.96 -6.10 -4.67
N HIS A 116 13.98 -5.19 -4.52
CA HIS A 116 13.09 -5.16 -3.36
C HIS A 116 12.32 -6.48 -3.24
N HIS A 117 11.69 -6.93 -4.32
CA HIS A 117 10.96 -8.20 -4.35
C HIS A 117 11.84 -9.38 -3.95
N ALA A 118 13.07 -9.48 -4.49
CA ALA A 118 13.99 -10.56 -4.17
C ALA A 118 14.39 -10.57 -2.68
N ILE A 119 14.62 -9.40 -2.08
CA ILE A 119 14.92 -9.27 -0.65
C ILE A 119 13.71 -9.64 0.21
N SER A 120 12.50 -9.19 -0.17
CA SER A 120 11.27 -9.57 0.52
C SER A 120 11.02 -11.08 0.45
N ALA A 121 11.19 -11.70 -0.71
CA ALA A 121 11.08 -13.15 -0.86
C ALA A 121 12.14 -13.92 -0.05
N LEU A 122 13.34 -13.37 0.11
CA LEU A 122 14.36 -13.92 1.02
C LEU A 122 13.91 -13.82 2.48
N ILE A 123 13.36 -12.67 2.89
CA ILE A 123 12.83 -12.46 4.25
C ILE A 123 11.72 -13.47 4.56
N CYS A 124 10.72 -13.59 3.67
CA CYS A 124 9.60 -14.52 3.89
C CYS A 124 10.09 -15.96 4.04
N ARG A 125 11.02 -16.41 3.19
CA ARG A 125 11.61 -17.76 3.29
C ARG A 125 12.35 -17.96 4.62
N ALA A 126 13.24 -17.03 4.97
CA ALA A 126 14.02 -17.14 6.21
C ALA A 126 13.14 -17.07 7.47
N ALA A 127 12.09 -16.25 7.46
CA ALA A 127 11.13 -16.15 8.56
C ALA A 127 10.30 -17.44 8.69
N THR A 128 9.86 -18.01 7.56
CA THR A 128 9.17 -19.31 7.52
C THR A 128 10.05 -20.43 8.08
N GLU A 129 11.32 -20.49 7.69
CA GLU A 129 12.27 -21.48 8.21
C GLU A 129 12.55 -21.32 9.71
N ALA A 130 12.43 -20.09 10.23
CA ALA A 130 12.65 -19.77 11.64
C ALA A 130 11.37 -19.78 12.48
N ASP A 131 10.21 -20.11 11.90
CA ASP A 131 8.89 -20.09 12.53
C ASP A 131 8.56 -18.73 13.20
N ILE A 132 8.90 -17.64 12.52
CA ILE A 132 8.56 -16.27 12.95
C ILE A 132 7.77 -15.54 11.87
N ASP A 133 7.02 -14.53 12.30
CA ASP A 133 6.34 -13.63 11.39
C ASP A 133 7.36 -12.83 10.53
N PRO A 134 7.26 -12.84 9.19
CA PRO A 134 8.10 -12.04 8.30
C PRO A 134 8.19 -10.56 8.66
N ASP A 135 7.13 -9.97 9.22
CA ASP A 135 7.07 -8.56 9.58
C ASP A 135 7.98 -8.21 10.77
N GLN A 136 8.41 -9.22 11.54
CA GLN A 136 9.42 -9.04 12.60
C GLN A 136 10.85 -8.88 12.02
N VAL A 137 11.08 -9.22 10.76
CA VAL A 137 12.40 -9.15 10.12
C VAL A 137 12.63 -7.78 9.49
N LYS A 138 13.54 -6.99 10.10
CA LYS A 138 13.87 -5.64 9.61
C LYS A 138 14.51 -5.65 8.22
N PHE A 139 13.79 -5.16 7.21
CA PHE A 139 14.27 -5.08 5.82
C PHE A 139 15.66 -4.47 5.65
N LEU A 140 15.95 -3.34 6.31
CA LEU A 140 17.27 -2.68 6.23
C LEU A 140 18.41 -3.58 6.75
N ARG A 141 18.14 -4.42 7.76
CA ARG A 141 19.13 -5.39 8.26
C ARG A 141 19.43 -6.43 7.19
N THR A 142 18.42 -6.94 6.50
CA THR A 142 18.58 -7.88 5.39
C THR A 142 19.36 -7.26 4.24
N VAL A 143 19.05 -6.02 3.82
CA VAL A 143 19.83 -5.29 2.80
C VAL A 143 21.31 -5.23 3.17
N ARG A 144 21.64 -4.91 4.43
CA ARG A 144 23.03 -4.84 4.91
C ARG A 144 23.73 -6.20 4.88
N ILE A 145 23.04 -7.27 5.27
CA ILE A 145 23.57 -8.64 5.22
C ILE A 145 23.84 -9.07 3.77
N VAL A 146 22.86 -8.87 2.89
CA VAL A 146 22.97 -9.21 1.46
C VAL A 146 24.11 -8.42 0.82
N ARG A 147 24.18 -7.11 1.05
CA ARG A 147 25.30 -6.28 0.57
C ARG A 147 26.64 -6.83 1.08
N ARG A 148 26.79 -7.07 2.38
CA ARG A 148 28.05 -7.60 2.94
C ARG A 148 28.50 -8.90 2.27
N ARG A 149 27.57 -9.77 1.87
CA ARG A 149 27.88 -11.02 1.16
C ARG A 149 28.24 -10.83 -0.32
N ILE A 150 27.64 -9.85 -0.99
CA ILE A 150 27.92 -9.54 -2.40
C ILE A 150 29.21 -8.72 -2.55
N THR A 151 29.48 -7.81 -1.61
CA THR A 151 30.73 -7.02 -1.57
C THR A 151 31.89 -7.74 -0.88
N ASP A 152 31.68 -8.97 -0.40
CA ASP A 152 32.80 -9.83 0.01
C ASP A 152 33.57 -10.18 -1.26
N PRO A 153 34.80 -9.69 -1.45
CA PRO A 153 35.56 -10.06 -2.62
C PRO A 153 35.91 -11.53 -2.43
N ALA A 154 35.21 -12.42 -3.16
CA ALA A 154 35.95 -13.50 -3.79
C ALA A 154 37.08 -12.81 -4.54
N ALA A 155 38.26 -12.81 -3.93
CA ALA A 155 39.46 -12.22 -4.45
C ALA A 155 39.72 -12.85 -5.82
N PHE A 156 39.29 -12.18 -6.88
CA PHE A 156 39.90 -12.38 -8.17
C PHE A 156 41.29 -11.79 -8.03
N SER A 157 42.27 -12.68 -7.81
CA SER A 157 43.67 -12.34 -8.08
C SER A 157 43.77 -11.94 -9.56
N PRO A 158 44.49 -10.86 -9.91
CA PRO A 158 44.94 -10.67 -11.29
C PRO A 158 45.78 -11.87 -11.75
#